data_AF-A0A5B9D8R7-F1
#
_entry.id   AF-A0A5B9D8R7-F1
#
_cell.length_a   1.000
_cell.length_b   1.000
_cell.length_c   1.000
_cell.angle_alpha   90.00
_cell.angle_beta   90.00
_cell.angle_gamma   90.00
#
_symmetry.space_group_name_H-M   'P 1'
#
loop_
_entity.id
_entity.type
_entity.pdbx_description
1 polymer ?
#
loop_
_entity_poly.entity_id
_entity_poly.type
_entity_poly.pdbx_seq_one_letter_code
_entity_poly.pdbx_strand_id
1 'polypeptide(L)'
;MARIEVYVIVKEEGTCLTKYDFLGDTEETKDQLVSGFLTALNSFAKEIGFPKGVSLIRSGSLEARFSPGKNVFTVLIIDYFLPLGLMAEPILSSLAREITETFEKKFKKPLNQSKKGNIYKTSEFHGFRGYIDDLLDKYGRESLELYQKLILVECLYDNVPEDIIIPILTKVTKKQDVLSEFKKIPKKFQKIVKNAIKKINYRYAPLWQIFAIPTLIF
;
A
#
# COMPACT_ATOMS: atom_id res chain seq x y z
N MET A 1 0.30 -13.98 4.86
CA MET A 1 -0.33 -12.68 4.53
C MET A 1 0.75 -11.63 4.73
N ALA A 2 0.85 -10.62 3.87
CA ALA A 2 1.87 -9.58 4.06
C ALA A 2 1.57 -8.84 5.37
N ARG A 3 2.60 -8.62 6.21
CA ARG A 3 2.43 -7.78 7.39
C ARG A 3 2.46 -6.33 6.94
N ILE A 4 1.46 -5.56 7.33
CA ILE A 4 1.39 -4.12 7.03
C ILE A 4 1.30 -3.38 8.36
N GLU A 5 2.27 -2.51 8.59
CA GLU A 5 2.25 -1.57 9.71
C GLU A 5 2.34 -0.13 9.21
N VAL A 6 1.71 0.78 9.94
CA VAL A 6 1.83 2.22 9.69
C VAL A 6 2.17 2.90 10.99
N TYR A 7 3.32 3.57 11.03
CA TYR A 7 3.70 4.43 12.14
C TYR A 7 3.40 5.87 11.77
N VAL A 8 2.81 6.63 12.69
CA VAL A 8 2.64 8.07 12.56
C VAL A 8 3.49 8.75 13.62
N ILE A 9 4.51 9.48 13.17
CA ILE A 9 5.60 9.95 14.03
C ILE A 9 5.70 11.47 13.92
N VAL A 10 5.82 12.15 15.06
CA VAL A 10 6.07 13.60 15.07
C VAL A 10 7.48 13.87 14.51
N LYS A 11 7.57 14.79 13.57
CA LYS A 11 8.87 15.18 13.00
C LYS A 11 9.75 15.81 14.05
N GLU A 12 11.05 15.53 14.02
CA GLU A 12 12.07 16.09 14.93
C GLU A 12 12.04 15.46 16.34
N GLU A 13 10.88 15.41 17.02
CA GLU A 13 10.82 14.79 18.36
C GLU A 13 10.79 13.25 18.30
N GLY A 14 10.33 12.67 17.20
CA GLY A 14 10.33 11.22 17.00
C GLY A 14 9.33 10.45 17.85
N THR A 15 8.39 11.14 18.50
CA THR A 15 7.30 10.54 19.28
C THR A 15 6.33 9.80 18.35
N CYS A 16 6.06 8.52 18.64
CA CYS A 16 5.00 7.79 17.95
C CYS A 16 3.64 8.23 18.49
N LEU A 17 2.79 8.77 17.61
CA LEU A 17 1.44 9.22 17.97
C LEU A 17 0.43 8.08 17.92
N THR A 18 0.57 7.22 16.91
CA THR A 18 -0.30 6.06 16.70
C THR A 18 0.39 5.08 15.77
N LYS A 19 0.06 3.81 15.96
CA LYS A 19 0.44 2.70 15.09
C LYS A 19 -0.80 1.98 14.60
N TYR A 20 -0.76 1.63 13.33
CA TYR A 20 -1.63 0.62 12.75
C TYR A 20 -0.84 -0.67 12.58
N ASP A 21 -1.36 -1.78 13.08
CA ASP A 21 -0.94 -3.12 12.72
C ASP A 21 -2.17 -3.87 12.17
N PHE A 22 -2.03 -4.39 10.95
CA PHE A 22 -3.06 -5.17 10.30
C PHE A 22 -3.41 -6.44 11.10
N LEU A 23 -2.42 -7.05 11.76
CA LEU A 23 -2.59 -8.27 12.58
C LEU A 23 -3.12 -7.97 13.99
N GLY A 24 -3.17 -6.70 14.39
CA GLY A 24 -3.76 -6.28 15.67
C GLY A 24 -2.80 -6.34 16.87
N ASP A 25 -1.52 -6.66 16.66
CA ASP A 25 -0.53 -6.66 17.73
C ASP A 25 0.02 -5.25 17.99
N THR A 26 -0.15 -4.76 19.22
CA THR A 26 0.41 -3.49 19.67
C THR A 26 1.21 -3.69 20.95
N GLU A 27 2.47 -3.25 20.94
CA GLU A 27 3.36 -3.26 22.10
C GLU A 27 3.99 -1.87 22.22
N GLU A 28 3.44 -1.02 23.10
CA GLU A 28 3.73 0.42 23.11
C GLU A 28 5.24 0.73 23.26
N THR A 29 5.96 -0.01 24.11
CA THR A 29 7.41 0.17 24.31
C THR A 29 8.21 -0.13 23.04
N LYS A 30 7.83 -1.19 22.31
CA LYS A 30 8.46 -1.56 21.05
C LYS A 30 8.16 -0.51 19.98
N ASP A 31 6.94 0.00 19.94
CA ASP A 31 6.51 0.97 18.94
C ASP A 31 7.25 2.32 19.10
N GLN A 32 7.51 2.77 20.33
CA GLN A 32 8.34 3.95 20.57
C GLN A 32 9.81 3.73 20.20
N LEU A 33 10.36 2.53 20.46
CA LEU A 33 11.73 2.18 20.04
C LEU A 33 11.87 2.24 18.50
N VAL A 34 10.92 1.64 17.78
CA VAL A 34 10.88 1.69 16.31
C VAL A 34 10.77 3.13 15.82
N SER A 35 9.91 3.93 16.45
CA SER A 35 9.75 5.35 16.11
C SER A 35 11.04 6.16 16.29
N GLY A 36 11.74 5.97 17.42
CA GLY A 36 13.03 6.61 17.68
C GLY A 36 14.08 6.22 16.64
N PHE A 37 14.16 4.93 16.30
CA PHE A 37 15.07 4.43 15.27
C PHE A 37 14.80 5.04 13.88
N LEU A 38 13.53 5.05 13.44
CA LEU A 38 13.13 5.61 12.14
C LEU A 38 13.39 7.12 12.07
N THR A 39 13.17 7.83 13.18
CA THR A 39 13.47 9.26 13.29
C THR A 39 14.97 9.52 13.21
N ALA A 40 15.77 8.76 13.97
CA ALA A 40 17.22 8.89 13.97
C ALA A 40 17.81 8.65 12.57
N LEU A 41 17.36 7.61 11.86
CA LEU A 41 17.76 7.35 10.48
C LEU A 41 17.39 8.49 9.53
N ASN A 42 16.16 8.99 9.64
CA ASN A 42 15.67 10.07 8.80
C ASN A 42 16.45 11.38 9.03
N SER A 43 16.77 11.70 10.29
CA SER A 43 17.57 12.87 10.66
C SER A 43 19.03 12.69 10.24
N PHE A 44 19.63 11.52 10.48
CA PHE A 44 20.99 11.22 10.04
C PHE A 44 21.17 11.39 8.53
N ALA A 45 20.21 10.89 7.73
CA ALA A 45 20.23 11.08 6.28
C ALA A 45 20.26 12.57 5.89
N LYS A 46 19.52 13.43 6.59
CA LYS A 46 19.54 14.88 6.34
C LYS A 46 20.89 15.50 6.64
N GLU A 47 21.49 15.14 7.78
CA GLU A 47 22.80 15.65 8.21
C GLU A 47 23.92 15.31 7.22
N ILE A 48 23.88 14.12 6.60
CA ILE A 48 24.90 13.69 5.62
C ILE A 48 24.62 14.18 4.18
N GLY A 49 23.65 15.08 3.98
CA GLY A 49 23.42 15.74 2.69
C GLY A 49 22.21 15.25 1.89
N PHE A 50 21.30 14.46 2.48
CA PHE A 50 20.01 14.12 1.85
C PHE A 50 18.87 14.94 2.48
N PRO A 51 18.61 16.19 2.00
CA PRO A 51 17.72 17.13 2.69
C PRO A 51 16.27 16.65 2.81
N LYS A 52 15.84 15.76 1.91
CA LYS A 52 14.50 15.14 1.97
C LYS A 52 14.39 14.02 3.01
N GLY A 53 15.51 13.62 3.61
CA GLY A 53 15.62 12.49 4.51
C GLY A 53 15.56 11.15 3.77
N VAL A 54 15.11 10.13 4.48
CA VAL A 54 14.93 8.77 3.95
C VAL A 54 13.57 8.69 3.26
N SER A 55 13.52 8.09 2.07
CA SER A 55 12.27 7.77 1.36
C SER A 55 11.90 6.30 1.47
N LEU A 56 12.90 5.43 1.48
CA LEU A 56 12.74 3.98 1.38
C LEU A 56 13.91 3.27 2.08
N ILE A 57 13.60 2.31 2.93
CA ILE A 57 14.56 1.35 3.50
C ILE A 57 14.11 -0.06 3.09
N ARG A 58 15.06 -0.87 2.65
CA ARG A 58 14.84 -2.29 2.34
C ARG A 58 15.83 -3.14 3.11
N SER A 59 15.33 -4.18 3.77
CA SER A 59 16.14 -5.17 4.46
C SER A 59 15.48 -6.54 4.34
N GLY A 60 16.02 -7.41 3.47
CA GLY A 60 15.41 -8.70 3.17
C GLY A 60 14.00 -8.56 2.58
N SER A 61 13.02 -9.17 3.24
CA SER A 61 11.59 -9.11 2.90
C SER A 61 10.89 -7.84 3.40
N LEU A 62 11.56 -7.06 4.24
CA LEU A 62 10.98 -5.89 4.89
C LEU A 62 11.28 -4.62 4.13
N GLU A 63 10.25 -3.82 3.92
CA GLU A 63 10.31 -2.51 3.30
C GLU A 63 9.66 -1.46 4.20
N ALA A 64 10.36 -0.35 4.43
CA ALA A 64 9.82 0.80 5.15
C ALA A 64 9.80 2.02 4.23
N ARG A 65 8.59 2.49 3.90
CA ARG A 65 8.36 3.66 3.05
C ARG A 65 8.03 4.87 3.90
N PHE A 66 8.86 5.90 3.78
CA PHE A 66 8.68 7.16 4.50
C PHE A 66 7.87 8.12 3.65
N SER A 67 6.86 8.72 4.28
CA SER A 67 6.06 9.77 3.67
C SER A 67 6.05 11.01 4.57
N PRO A 68 6.70 12.12 4.17
CA PRO A 68 6.74 13.33 4.96
C PRO A 68 5.44 14.14 4.84
N GLY A 69 4.84 14.51 5.98
CA GLY A 69 3.75 15.48 6.07
C GLY A 69 4.27 16.89 6.37
N LYS A 70 3.45 17.75 6.98
CA LYS A 70 3.87 19.05 7.53
C LYS A 70 4.43 18.92 8.95
N ASN A 71 3.67 18.33 9.86
CA ASN A 71 3.96 18.16 11.29
C ASN A 71 4.41 16.74 11.64
N VAL A 72 3.91 15.74 10.91
CA VAL A 72 4.29 14.33 11.10
C VAL A 72 4.99 13.79 9.87
N PHE A 73 5.64 12.65 10.01
CA PHE A 73 5.89 11.76 8.88
C PHE A 73 5.27 10.41 9.21
N THR A 74 4.88 9.68 8.19
CA THR A 74 4.43 8.30 8.36
C THR A 74 5.45 7.34 7.77
N VAL A 75 5.48 6.14 8.35
CA VAL A 75 6.29 5.04 7.82
C VAL A 75 5.36 3.86 7.60
N LEU A 76 5.16 3.51 6.34
CA LEU A 76 4.46 2.30 5.91
C LEU A 76 5.48 1.17 5.84
N ILE A 77 5.39 0.22 6.78
CA ILE A 77 6.22 -0.97 6.82
C ILE A 77 5.44 -2.13 6.21
N ILE A 78 6.06 -2.83 5.27
CA ILE A 78 5.48 -3.98 4.58
C ILE A 78 6.49 -5.12 4.62
N ASP A 79 6.03 -6.29 5.04
CA ASP A 79 6.79 -7.54 4.95
C ASP A 79 6.20 -8.40 3.82
N TYR A 80 6.98 -8.61 2.77
CA TYR A 80 6.57 -9.37 1.59
C TYR A 80 7.66 -10.38 1.17
N PHE A 81 7.26 -11.55 0.70
CA PHE A 81 8.19 -12.64 0.41
C PHE A 81 9.04 -12.46 -0.87
N LEU A 82 8.59 -11.63 -1.81
CA LEU A 82 9.24 -11.44 -3.13
C LEU A 82 9.45 -9.96 -3.45
N PRO A 83 10.60 -9.56 -4.04
CA PRO A 83 10.86 -8.17 -4.41
C PRO A 83 9.70 -7.53 -5.18
N LEU A 84 9.34 -6.30 -4.80
CA LEU A 84 8.29 -5.56 -5.50
C LEU A 84 8.72 -5.27 -6.95
N GLY A 85 7.82 -5.59 -7.89
CA GLY A 85 7.98 -5.13 -9.27
C GLY A 85 7.73 -3.62 -9.41
N LEU A 86 8.18 -3.04 -10.53
CA LEU A 86 8.11 -1.60 -10.82
C LEU A 86 6.71 -0.98 -10.68
N MET A 87 5.64 -1.76 -10.84
CA MET A 87 4.25 -1.27 -10.73
C MET A 87 3.72 -1.20 -9.30
N ALA A 88 4.32 -1.93 -8.36
CA ALA A 88 3.89 -1.89 -6.97
C ALA A 88 4.41 -0.64 -6.25
N GLU A 89 5.58 -0.12 -6.65
CA GLU A 89 6.17 1.05 -5.98
C GLU A 89 5.30 2.30 -6.04
N PRO A 90 4.70 2.70 -7.19
CA PRO A 90 3.84 3.88 -7.25
C PRO A 90 2.58 3.74 -6.40
N ILE A 91 1.99 2.53 -6.36
CA ILE A 91 0.77 2.25 -5.59
C ILE A 91 1.05 2.40 -4.09
N LEU A 92 2.11 1.75 -3.60
CA LEU A 92 2.47 1.79 -2.18
C LEU A 92 2.98 3.16 -1.74
N SER A 93 3.68 3.88 -2.61
CA SER A 93 4.09 5.26 -2.32
C SER A 93 2.89 6.21 -2.27
N SER A 94 1.90 6.01 -3.15
CA SER A 94 0.67 6.79 -3.13
C SER A 94 -0.14 6.50 -1.87
N LEU A 95 -0.23 5.24 -1.45
CA LEU A 95 -0.86 4.85 -0.20
C LEU A 95 -0.18 5.52 1.01
N ALA A 96 1.15 5.41 1.15
CA ALA A 96 1.89 6.05 2.25
C ALA A 96 1.66 7.58 2.30
N ARG A 97 1.62 8.22 1.13
CA ARG A 97 1.30 9.65 1.01
C ARG A 97 -0.12 9.96 1.46
N GLU A 98 -1.12 9.25 0.93
CA GLU A 98 -2.54 9.47 1.28
C GLU A 98 -2.83 9.22 2.76
N ILE A 99 -2.18 8.23 3.37
CA ILE A 99 -2.23 8.00 4.82
C ILE A 99 -1.74 9.25 5.57
N THR A 100 -0.58 9.77 5.20
CA THR A 100 0.01 10.96 5.84
C THR A 100 -0.90 12.18 5.73
N GLU A 101 -1.37 12.47 4.51
CA GLU A 101 -2.24 13.60 4.23
C GLU A 101 -3.58 13.48 4.96
N THR A 102 -4.15 12.27 5.00
CA THR A 102 -5.39 11.98 5.71
C THR A 102 -5.23 12.20 7.21
N PHE A 103 -4.12 11.72 7.81
CA PHE A 103 -3.83 11.93 9.22
C PHE A 103 -3.79 13.42 9.55
N GLU A 104 -2.97 14.19 8.82
CA GLU A 104 -2.82 15.61 9.09
C GLU A 104 -4.10 16.41 8.87
N LYS A 105 -4.90 16.03 7.86
CA LYS A 105 -6.19 16.66 7.61
C LYS A 105 -7.18 16.40 8.74
N LYS A 106 -7.29 15.15 9.21
CA LYS A 106 -8.24 14.73 10.24
C LYS A 106 -7.86 15.26 11.62
N PHE A 107 -6.58 15.20 11.96
CA PHE A 107 -6.06 15.55 13.28
C PHE A 107 -5.36 16.92 13.32
N LYS A 108 -5.67 17.81 12.36
CA LYS A 108 -5.07 19.15 12.25
C LYS A 108 -5.14 19.95 13.55
N LYS A 109 -6.32 19.97 14.19
CA LYS A 109 -6.55 20.72 15.43
C LYS A 109 -5.69 20.19 16.61
N PRO A 110 -5.78 18.90 16.98
CA PRO A 110 -4.97 18.35 18.07
C PRO A 110 -3.47 18.44 17.78
N LEU A 111 -3.04 18.23 16.52
CA LEU A 111 -1.63 18.40 16.13
C LEU A 111 -1.12 19.83 16.38
N ASN A 112 -1.89 20.85 16.00
CA ASN A 112 -1.49 22.24 16.19
C ASN A 112 -1.53 22.68 17.66
N GLN A 113 -2.44 22.13 18.46
CA GLN A 113 -2.49 22.39 19.90
C GLN A 113 -1.31 21.74 20.62
N SER A 114 -1.07 20.46 20.32
CA SER A 114 0.04 19.68 20.89
C SER A 114 1.40 20.31 20.55
N LYS A 115 1.59 20.80 19.33
CA LYS A 115 2.81 21.49 18.90
C LYS A 115 3.11 22.77 19.70
N LYS A 116 2.09 23.50 20.16
CA LYS A 116 2.29 24.72 20.96
C LYS A 116 2.76 24.42 22.39
N GLY A 117 2.32 23.28 22.93
CA GLY A 117 2.66 22.85 24.30
C GLY A 117 3.77 21.82 24.38
N ASN A 118 4.26 21.31 23.25
CA ASN A 118 5.17 20.17 23.13
C ASN A 118 4.71 18.90 23.88
N ILE A 119 3.38 18.73 23.99
CA ILE A 119 2.75 17.61 24.68
C ILE A 119 1.74 16.99 23.73
N TYR A 120 1.95 15.73 23.37
CA TYR A 120 1.09 14.97 22.46
C TYR A 120 0.36 13.88 23.25
N LYS A 121 -0.97 13.92 23.24
CA LYS A 121 -1.80 12.89 23.88
C LYS A 121 -2.20 11.83 22.85
N THR A 122 -1.60 10.64 22.92
CA THR A 122 -1.85 9.53 21.97
C THR A 122 -3.33 9.13 21.88
N SER A 123 -4.09 9.31 22.97
CA SER A 123 -5.54 9.08 23.03
C SER A 123 -6.35 9.92 22.02
N GLU A 124 -5.85 11.08 21.62
CA GLU A 124 -6.53 11.96 20.65
C GLU A 124 -6.51 11.41 19.21
N PHE A 125 -5.73 10.35 18.96
CA PHE A 125 -5.52 9.76 17.63
C PHE A 125 -6.09 8.33 17.48
N HIS A 126 -6.79 7.80 18.49
CA HIS A 126 -7.32 6.42 18.51
C HIS A 126 -8.28 6.08 17.35
N GLY A 127 -8.93 7.09 16.74
CA GLY A 127 -9.82 6.89 15.59
C GLY A 127 -9.11 6.71 14.24
N PHE A 128 -7.78 6.78 14.18
CA PHE A 128 -7.09 6.77 12.89
C PHE A 128 -7.18 5.42 12.15
N ARG A 129 -7.31 4.32 12.89
CA ARG A 129 -7.39 2.96 12.32
C ARG A 129 -8.43 2.84 11.21
N GLY A 130 -9.66 3.30 11.46
CA GLY A 130 -10.75 3.22 10.47
C GLY A 130 -10.45 3.99 9.18
N TYR A 131 -9.70 5.10 9.25
CA TYR A 131 -9.28 5.81 8.05
C TYR A 131 -8.21 5.07 7.24
N ILE A 132 -7.33 4.32 7.90
CA ILE A 132 -6.38 3.45 7.21
C ILE A 132 -7.12 2.28 6.57
N ASP A 133 -8.07 1.67 7.28
CA ASP A 133 -8.90 0.59 6.74
C ASP A 133 -9.64 1.04 5.46
N ASP A 134 -10.27 2.22 5.48
CA ASP A 134 -10.93 2.82 4.31
C ASP A 134 -9.97 3.01 3.11
N LEU A 135 -8.73 3.43 3.39
CA LEU A 135 -7.70 3.61 2.37
C LEU A 135 -7.24 2.25 1.82
N LEU A 136 -6.99 1.26 2.68
CA LEU A 136 -6.63 -0.09 2.24
C LEU A 136 -7.72 -0.72 1.37
N ASP A 137 -9.00 -0.53 1.74
CA ASP A 137 -10.15 -0.96 0.94
C ASP A 137 -10.22 -0.28 -0.42
N LYS A 138 -9.97 1.04 -0.46
CA LYS A 138 -9.90 1.80 -1.72
C LYS A 138 -8.81 1.24 -2.62
N TYR A 139 -7.59 1.12 -2.11
CA TYR A 139 -6.44 0.61 -2.86
C TYR A 139 -6.59 -0.88 -3.24
N GLY A 140 -7.30 -1.66 -2.43
CA GLY A 140 -7.66 -3.05 -2.74
C GLY A 140 -8.60 -3.14 -3.94
N ARG A 141 -9.64 -2.29 -4.00
CA ARG A 141 -10.52 -2.21 -5.17
C ARG A 141 -9.79 -1.77 -6.43
N GLU A 142 -8.93 -0.76 -6.33
CA GLU A 142 -8.11 -0.29 -7.46
C GLU A 142 -7.12 -1.37 -7.93
N SER A 143 -6.55 -2.12 -7.01
CA SER A 143 -5.65 -3.25 -7.31
C SER A 143 -6.39 -4.42 -7.96
N LEU A 144 -7.63 -4.73 -7.55
CA LEU A 144 -8.48 -5.73 -8.20
C LEU A 144 -8.84 -5.31 -9.62
N GLU A 145 -9.16 -4.03 -9.84
CA GLU A 145 -9.41 -3.49 -11.18
C GLU A 145 -8.17 -3.64 -12.06
N LEU A 146 -6.99 -3.26 -11.54
CA LEU A 146 -5.72 -3.40 -12.24
C LEU A 146 -5.41 -4.86 -12.59
N TYR A 147 -5.59 -5.78 -11.65
CA TYR A 147 -5.37 -7.21 -11.85
C TYR A 147 -6.17 -7.74 -13.05
N GLN A 148 -7.46 -7.44 -13.10
CA GLN A 148 -8.34 -7.87 -14.19
C GLN A 148 -7.95 -7.23 -15.53
N LYS A 149 -7.61 -5.93 -15.53
CA LYS A 149 -7.14 -5.24 -16.76
C LYS A 149 -5.84 -5.84 -17.29
N LEU A 150 -4.87 -6.14 -16.42
CA LEU A 150 -3.59 -6.70 -16.82
C LEU A 150 -3.74 -8.07 -17.51
N ILE A 151 -4.65 -8.92 -17.02
CA ILE A 151 -4.94 -10.21 -17.66
C ILE A 151 -5.53 -10.00 -19.06
N LEU A 152 -6.51 -9.10 -19.19
CA LEU A 152 -7.17 -8.82 -20.46
C LEU A 152 -6.19 -8.23 -21.49
N VAL A 153 -5.31 -7.31 -21.05
CA VAL A 153 -4.27 -6.73 -21.91
C VAL A 153 -3.26 -7.79 -22.36
N GLU A 154 -2.84 -8.68 -21.47
CA GLU A 154 -1.95 -9.79 -21.84
C GLU A 154 -2.64 -10.75 -22.84
N CYS A 155 -3.95 -10.99 -22.70
CA CYS A 155 -4.71 -11.76 -23.69
C CYS A 155 -4.75 -11.08 -25.07
N LEU A 156 -4.85 -9.74 -25.12
CA LEU A 156 -4.77 -8.99 -26.39
C LEU A 156 -3.41 -9.15 -27.05
N TYR A 157 -2.32 -9.03 -26.27
CA TYR A 157 -0.96 -9.24 -26.80
C TYR A 157 -0.73 -10.65 -27.33
N ASP A 158 -1.40 -11.65 -26.75
CA ASP A 158 -1.37 -13.05 -27.21
C ASP A 158 -2.45 -13.37 -28.26
N ASN A 159 -3.01 -12.36 -28.92
CA ASN A 159 -3.94 -12.48 -30.05
C ASN A 159 -5.31 -13.10 -29.71
N VAL A 160 -5.82 -12.92 -28.49
CA VAL A 160 -7.25 -13.15 -28.24
C VAL A 160 -8.04 -12.00 -28.91
N PRO A 161 -9.06 -12.31 -29.74
CA PRO A 161 -9.80 -11.31 -30.49
C PRO A 161 -10.39 -10.16 -29.63
N GLU A 162 -10.30 -8.94 -30.15
CA GLU A 162 -10.77 -7.72 -29.48
C GLU A 162 -12.28 -7.73 -29.20
N ASP A 163 -13.08 -8.30 -30.11
CA ASP A 163 -14.53 -8.46 -29.95
C ASP A 163 -14.91 -9.30 -28.73
N ILE A 164 -14.01 -10.17 -28.26
CA ILE A 164 -14.17 -10.95 -27.03
C ILE A 164 -13.68 -10.15 -25.80
N ILE A 165 -12.52 -9.50 -25.91
CA ILE A 165 -11.86 -8.86 -24.77
C ILE A 165 -12.45 -7.50 -24.41
N ILE A 166 -12.73 -6.64 -25.40
CA ILE A 166 -13.19 -5.25 -25.19
C ILE A 166 -14.50 -5.19 -24.39
N PRO A 167 -15.52 -6.06 -24.61
CA PRO A 167 -16.72 -6.06 -23.77
C PRO A 167 -16.42 -6.36 -22.30
N ILE A 168 -15.50 -7.28 -22.02
CA ILE A 168 -15.08 -7.63 -20.67
C ILE A 168 -14.29 -6.46 -20.04
N LEU A 169 -13.36 -5.86 -20.79
CA LEU A 169 -12.58 -4.70 -20.34
C LEU A 169 -13.46 -3.49 -20.01
N THR A 170 -14.53 -3.29 -20.77
CA THR A 170 -15.52 -2.23 -20.52
C THR A 170 -16.25 -2.44 -19.19
N LYS A 171 -16.60 -3.69 -18.84
CA LYS A 171 -17.18 -4.01 -17.53
C LYS A 171 -16.20 -3.70 -16.39
N VAL A 172 -14.93 -4.06 -16.54
CA VAL A 172 -13.88 -3.74 -15.55
C VAL A 172 -13.72 -2.23 -15.37
N THR A 173 -13.72 -1.46 -16.46
CA THR A 173 -13.63 0.01 -16.42
C THR A 173 -14.84 0.65 -15.72
N LYS A 174 -15.99 -0.04 -15.74
CA LYS A 174 -17.19 0.31 -14.95
C LYS A 174 -17.16 -0.25 -13.52
N LYS A 175 -15.99 -0.65 -13.02
CA LYS A 175 -15.75 -1.20 -11.68
C LYS A 175 -16.50 -2.50 -11.38
N GLN A 176 -16.80 -3.30 -12.40
CA GLN A 176 -17.43 -4.61 -12.23
C GLN A 176 -16.37 -5.71 -12.10
N ASP A 177 -16.64 -6.68 -11.23
CA ASP A 177 -15.86 -7.93 -11.16
C ASP A 177 -16.21 -8.82 -12.35
N VAL A 178 -15.19 -9.20 -13.11
CA VAL A 178 -15.27 -10.05 -14.30
C VAL A 178 -14.45 -11.34 -14.15
N LEU A 179 -13.99 -11.70 -12.95
CA LEU A 179 -13.16 -12.89 -12.73
C LEU A 179 -13.85 -14.17 -13.23
N SER A 180 -15.19 -14.23 -13.14
CA SER A 180 -15.99 -15.34 -13.66
C SER A 180 -16.09 -15.36 -15.20
N GLU A 181 -15.90 -14.23 -15.88
CA GLU A 181 -15.99 -14.10 -17.33
C GLU A 181 -14.81 -14.77 -18.04
N PHE A 182 -13.63 -14.83 -17.41
CA PHE A 182 -12.45 -15.49 -18.00
C PHE A 182 -12.71 -16.97 -18.33
N LYS A 183 -13.53 -17.66 -17.53
CA LYS A 183 -13.94 -19.06 -17.79
C LYS A 183 -14.90 -19.21 -18.97
N LYS A 184 -15.56 -18.11 -19.38
CA LYS A 184 -16.52 -18.10 -20.50
C LYS A 184 -15.88 -17.79 -21.84
N ILE A 185 -14.62 -17.34 -21.87
CA ILE A 185 -13.86 -17.14 -23.11
C ILE A 185 -13.81 -18.46 -23.91
N PRO A 186 -13.95 -18.46 -25.25
CA PRO A 186 -13.99 -19.68 -26.05
C PRO A 186 -12.83 -20.65 -25.77
N LYS A 187 -13.12 -21.97 -25.76
CA LYS A 187 -12.14 -23.03 -25.43
C LYS A 187 -10.83 -22.92 -26.20
N LYS A 188 -10.87 -22.52 -27.47
CA LYS A 188 -9.68 -22.34 -28.32
C LYS A 188 -8.67 -21.32 -27.76
N PHE A 189 -9.12 -20.36 -26.94
CA PHE A 189 -8.27 -19.34 -26.31
C PHE A 189 -7.98 -19.61 -24.83
N GLN A 190 -8.58 -20.63 -24.22
CA GLN A 190 -8.45 -20.88 -22.79
C GLN A 190 -6.99 -21.09 -22.37
N LYS A 191 -6.15 -21.73 -23.19
CA LYS A 191 -4.71 -21.89 -22.90
C LYS A 191 -4.00 -20.54 -22.78
N ILE A 192 -4.32 -19.59 -23.66
CA ILE A 192 -3.75 -18.24 -23.64
C ILE A 192 -4.18 -17.51 -22.37
N VAL A 193 -5.48 -17.53 -22.06
CA VAL A 193 -6.03 -16.90 -20.83
C VAL A 193 -5.36 -17.46 -19.58
N LYS A 194 -5.20 -18.80 -19.48
CA LYS A 194 -4.50 -19.44 -18.36
C LYS A 194 -3.05 -18.97 -18.23
N ASN A 195 -2.33 -18.84 -19.35
CA ASN A 195 -0.95 -18.37 -19.35
C ASN A 195 -0.86 -16.89 -18.93
N ALA A 196 -1.74 -16.04 -19.44
CA ALA A 196 -1.85 -14.64 -19.04
C ALA A 196 -2.06 -14.51 -17.53
N ILE A 197 -3.01 -15.25 -16.97
CA ILE A 197 -3.29 -15.26 -15.53
C ILE A 197 -2.07 -15.71 -14.73
N LYS A 198 -1.42 -16.82 -15.11
CA LYS A 198 -0.20 -17.29 -14.43
C LYS A 198 0.91 -16.24 -14.46
N LYS A 199 1.12 -15.60 -15.61
CA LYS A 199 2.14 -14.55 -15.78
C LYS A 199 1.86 -13.35 -14.88
N ILE A 200 0.62 -12.86 -14.86
CA ILE A 200 0.21 -11.73 -14.02
C ILE A 200 0.25 -12.07 -12.52
N ASN A 201 -0.21 -13.27 -12.13
CA ASN A 201 -0.13 -13.74 -10.75
C ASN A 201 1.31 -13.77 -10.26
N TYR A 202 2.23 -14.32 -11.06
CA TYR A 202 3.65 -14.41 -10.69
C TYR A 202 4.30 -13.03 -10.62
N ARG A 203 4.15 -12.21 -11.66
CA ARG A 203 4.86 -10.92 -11.80
C ARG A 203 4.45 -9.90 -10.73
N TYR A 204 3.20 -9.95 -10.27
CA TYR A 204 2.65 -8.98 -9.34
C TYR A 204 2.19 -9.61 -8.03
N ALA A 205 2.65 -10.84 -7.72
CA ALA A 205 2.30 -11.57 -6.50
C ALA A 205 2.40 -10.73 -5.22
N PRO A 206 3.46 -9.92 -4.98
CA PRO A 206 3.54 -9.11 -3.77
C PRO A 206 2.38 -8.13 -3.63
N LEU A 207 2.00 -7.46 -4.72
CA LEU A 207 0.90 -6.50 -4.73
C LEU A 207 -0.43 -7.17 -4.38
N TRP A 208 -0.68 -8.35 -4.96
CA TRP A 208 -1.89 -9.13 -4.70
C TRP A 208 -1.95 -9.62 -3.26
N GLN A 209 -0.81 -9.98 -2.67
CA GLN A 209 -0.73 -10.41 -1.27
C GLN A 209 -0.97 -9.25 -0.29
N ILE A 210 -0.44 -8.06 -0.59
CA ILE A 210 -0.64 -6.85 0.24
C ILE A 210 -2.12 -6.49 0.32
N PHE A 211 -2.81 -6.51 -0.83
CA PHE A 211 -4.21 -6.09 -0.92
C PHE A 211 -5.22 -7.25 -0.89
N ALA A 212 -4.78 -8.46 -0.54
CA ALA A 212 -5.60 -9.66 -0.48
C ALA A 212 -6.46 -9.91 -1.74
N ILE A 213 -5.90 -9.67 -2.93
CA ILE A 213 -6.62 -9.80 -4.19
C ILE A 213 -6.89 -11.29 -4.49
N PRO A 214 -8.15 -11.67 -4.81
CA PRO A 214 -8.49 -13.05 -5.15
C PRO A 214 -7.89 -13.44 -6.50
N THR A 215 -6.71 -14.03 -6.46
CA THR A 215 -6.03 -14.53 -7.67
C THR A 215 -6.74 -15.77 -8.21
N LEU A 216 -6.83 -15.86 -9.54
CA LEU A 216 -7.46 -16.99 -10.21
C LEU A 216 -6.46 -18.14 -10.32
N ILE A 217 -6.90 -19.34 -9.93
CA ILE A 217 -6.16 -20.59 -10.10
C ILE A 217 -6.93 -21.43 -11.12
N PHE A 218 -6.23 -21.89 -12.16
CA PHE A 218 -6.80 -22.52 -13.37
C PHE A 218 -6.15 -23.85 -13.70
#